data_AF-A0A2W4SK77-F1
#
_entry.id   AF-A0A2W4SK77-F1
#
_cell.length_a   1.000
_cell.length_b   1.000
_cell.length_c   1.000
_cell.angle_alpha   90.00
_cell.angle_beta   90.00
_cell.angle_gamma   90.00
#
_symmetry.space_group_name_H-M   'P 1'
#
loop_
_entity.id
_entity.type
_entity.pdbx_description
1 polymer ?
#
loop_
_entity_poly.entity_id
_entity_poly.type
_entity_poly.pdbx_seq_one_letter_code
_entity_poly.pdbx_strand_id
1 'polypeptide(L)'
;MMPKYTFITDTDRSHDRSDEPLEFPDTKAAMDDAQVALADMARERLPNGNTADFAVKVHDEAGDEIYVAELHFKAKTKDDLLKGEAEADAAAQDVASALNVGARVTAKPQVN
;
A
#
# COMPACT_ATOMS: atom_id res chain seq x y z
N MET A 1 -18.66 0.28 31.19
CA MET A 1 -17.33 -0.30 30.95
C MET A 1 -16.73 0.43 29.77
N MET A 2 -15.42 0.68 29.79
CA MET A 2 -14.70 1.18 28.62
C MET A 2 -14.30 -0.04 27.77
N PRO A 3 -14.58 -0.05 26.46
CA PRO A 3 -14.17 -1.14 25.57
C PRO A 3 -12.65 -1.21 25.45
N LYS A 4 -12.14 -2.43 25.31
CA LYS A 4 -10.72 -2.71 25.09
C LYS A 4 -10.44 -3.00 23.62
N TYR A 5 -9.31 -2.50 23.14
CA TYR A 5 -8.88 -2.67 21.77
C TYR A 5 -7.44 -3.17 21.73
N THR A 6 -7.16 -4.09 20.80
CA THR A 6 -5.82 -4.64 20.56
C THR A 6 -5.26 -4.08 19.26
N PHE A 7 -4.03 -3.58 19.31
CA PHE A 7 -3.35 -2.98 18.16
C PHE A 7 -2.30 -3.94 17.63
N ILE A 8 -2.32 -4.21 16.34
CA ILE A 8 -1.32 -5.00 15.64
C ILE A 8 -0.63 -4.08 14.65
N THR A 9 0.66 -3.86 14.84
CA THR A 9 1.48 -3.08 13.91
C THR A 9 2.20 -4.01 12.95
N ASP A 10 2.16 -3.68 11.67
CA ASP A 10 2.83 -4.38 10.60
C ASP A 10 3.84 -3.44 9.97
N THR A 11 5.07 -3.91 9.77
CA THR A 11 6.15 -3.19 9.12
C THR A 11 6.91 -4.17 8.25
N ASP A 12 7.53 -3.68 7.18
CA ASP A 12 8.34 -4.46 6.23
C ASP A 12 9.34 -5.45 6.86
N ARG A 13 9.73 -5.21 8.13
CA ARG A 13 10.68 -6.05 8.88
C ARG A 13 10.11 -6.86 10.03
N SER A 14 8.89 -6.57 10.49
CA SER A 14 8.35 -7.19 11.70
C SER A 14 6.86 -6.91 11.87
N HIS A 15 6.08 -7.95 12.17
CA HIS A 15 4.78 -7.82 12.82
C HIS A 15 5.02 -7.68 14.32
N ASP A 16 4.72 -6.53 14.91
CA ASP A 16 4.72 -6.34 16.36
C ASP A 16 3.27 -6.20 16.83
N ARG A 17 2.83 -7.18 17.61
CA ARG A 17 1.53 -7.16 18.26
C ARG A 17 1.71 -6.50 19.62
N SER A 18 0.95 -5.44 19.88
CA SER A 18 0.80 -4.97 21.26
C SER A 18 0.09 -6.06 22.05
N ASP A 19 0.80 -6.67 23.02
CA ASP A 19 0.28 -7.77 23.84
C ASP A 19 -0.77 -7.27 24.87
N GLU A 20 -0.81 -5.95 25.11
CA GLU A 20 -1.73 -5.33 26.08
C GLU A 20 -2.92 -4.65 25.37
N PRO A 21 -4.17 -5.11 25.65
CA PRO A 21 -5.38 -4.42 25.23
C PRO A 21 -5.49 -3.06 25.93
N LEU A 22 -5.74 -2.01 25.15
CA LEU A 22 -5.87 -0.63 25.64
C LEU A 22 -7.35 -0.24 25.76
N GLU A 23 -7.69 0.47 26.84
CA GLU A 23 -9.05 0.95 27.10
C GLU A 23 -9.29 2.30 26.40
N PHE A 24 -10.33 2.36 25.57
CA PHE A 24 -10.74 3.60 24.90
C PHE A 24 -12.18 3.96 25.23
N PRO A 25 -12.53 5.26 25.21
CA PRO A 25 -13.91 5.70 25.47
C PRO A 25 -14.88 5.23 24.38
N ASP A 26 -14.41 5.13 23.13
CA ASP A 26 -15.17 4.68 21.98
C ASP A 26 -14.24 4.21 20.86
N THR A 27 -14.82 3.57 19.84
CA THR A 27 -14.08 3.03 18.69
C THR A 27 -13.35 4.10 17.89
N LYS A 28 -13.90 5.32 17.79
CA LYS A 28 -13.25 6.40 17.05
C LYS A 28 -11.99 6.85 17.76
N ALA A 29 -12.01 6.93 19.10
CA ALA A 29 -10.80 7.23 19.86
C ALA A 29 -9.69 6.18 19.65
N ALA A 30 -10.04 4.89 19.56
CA ALA A 30 -9.08 3.83 19.22
C ALA A 30 -8.52 3.97 17.79
N MET A 31 -9.37 4.37 16.82
CA MET A 31 -8.95 4.62 15.44
C MET A 31 -8.04 5.85 15.33
N ASP A 32 -8.37 6.94 16.03
CA ASP A 32 -7.58 8.17 16.04
C ASP A 32 -6.18 7.89 16.63
N ASP A 33 -6.10 7.10 17.69
CA ASP A 33 -4.82 6.68 18.29
C ASP A 33 -4.01 5.78 17.35
N ALA A 34 -4.65 4.82 16.67
CA ALA A 34 -4.00 3.99 15.64
C ALA A 34 -3.35 4.84 14.52
N GLN A 35 -4.01 5.92 14.10
CA GLN A 35 -3.47 6.82 13.07
C GLN A 35 -2.26 7.61 13.57
N VAL A 36 -2.30 8.09 14.82
CA VAL A 36 -1.18 8.78 15.46
C VAL A 36 0.02 7.84 15.57
N ALA A 37 -0.19 6.61 16.04
CA ALA A 37 0.84 5.58 16.12
C ALA A 37 1.46 5.27 14.74
N LEU A 38 0.63 5.15 13.69
CA LEU A 38 1.10 4.94 12.32
C LEU A 38 2.00 6.09 11.83
N ALA A 39 1.62 7.33 12.11
CA ALA A 39 2.41 8.52 11.74
C ALA A 39 3.74 8.59 12.49
N ASP A 40 3.74 8.24 13.78
CA ASP A 40 4.95 8.19 14.60
C ASP A 40 5.90 7.09 14.10
N MET A 41 5.39 5.88 13.79
CA MET A 41 6.19 4.81 13.18
C MET A 41 6.83 5.24 11.86
N ALA A 42 6.07 5.92 10.99
CA ALA A 42 6.59 6.44 9.74
C ALA A 42 7.71 7.47 9.98
N ARG A 43 7.54 8.34 10.98
CA ARG A 43 8.54 9.35 11.35
C ARG A 43 9.82 8.75 11.93
N GLU A 44 9.72 7.67 12.69
CA GLU A 44 10.89 7.00 13.28
C GLU A 44 11.69 6.18 12.26
N ARG A 45 11.00 5.59 11.27
CA ARG A 45 11.62 4.69 10.29
C ARG A 45 12.17 5.42 9.07
N LEU A 46 11.54 6.52 8.65
CA LEU A 46 12.09 7.41 7.63
C LEU A 46 13.20 8.28 8.24
N PRO A 47 14.30 8.55 7.51
CA PRO A 47 14.47 8.45 6.05
C PRO A 47 15.24 7.21 5.55
N ASN A 48 15.26 6.09 6.29
CA ASN A 48 16.16 4.95 6.01
C ASN A 48 15.76 4.05 4.80
N GLY A 49 15.12 4.59 3.76
CA GLY A 49 14.77 3.84 2.55
C GLY A 49 13.99 4.66 1.52
N ASN A 50 14.05 4.24 0.25
CA ASN A 50 13.23 4.81 -0.83
C ASN A 50 11.80 4.25 -0.84
N THR A 51 11.53 3.18 -0.11
CA THR A 51 10.20 2.59 0.03
C THR A 51 10.02 2.14 1.47
N ALA A 52 8.83 2.34 2.01
CA ALA A 52 8.45 1.78 3.31
C ALA A 52 6.94 1.54 3.35
N ASP A 53 6.53 0.42 3.91
CA ASP A 53 5.13 0.03 4.06
C ASP A 53 4.87 -0.21 5.55
N PHE A 54 3.86 0.49 6.08
CA PHE A 54 3.45 0.41 7.48
C PHE A 54 1.96 0.16 7.56
N ALA A 55 1.52 -0.63 8.53
CA ALA A 55 0.10 -0.78 8.83
C ALA A 55 -0.15 -0.86 10.34
N VAL A 56 -1.33 -0.39 10.75
CA VAL A 56 -1.89 -0.59 12.09
C VAL A 56 -3.27 -1.18 11.95
N LYS A 57 -3.53 -2.28 12.64
CA LYS A 57 -4.81 -2.98 12.68
C LYS A 57 -5.37 -2.90 14.09
N VAL A 58 -6.64 -2.55 14.23
CA VAL A 58 -7.33 -2.46 15.51
C VAL A 58 -8.36 -3.59 15.59
N HIS A 59 -8.27 -4.37 16.65
CA HIS A 59 -9.19 -5.44 16.98
C HIS A 59 -10.01 -5.05 18.21
N ASP A 60 -11.28 -5.45 18.26
CA ASP A 60 -12.14 -5.24 19.41
C ASP A 60 -11.93 -6.29 20.52
N GLU A 61 -12.78 -6.26 21.55
CA GLU A 61 -12.74 -7.21 22.67
C GLU A 61 -13.11 -8.65 22.27
N ALA A 62 -13.85 -8.84 21.19
CA ALA A 62 -14.17 -10.15 20.62
C ALA A 62 -13.00 -10.70 19.78
N GLY A 63 -12.00 -9.87 19.50
CA GLY A 63 -10.88 -10.19 18.62
C GLY A 63 -11.19 -9.98 17.14
N ASP A 64 -12.30 -9.31 16.83
CA ASP A 64 -12.67 -8.98 15.45
C ASP A 64 -11.86 -7.77 14.98
N GLU A 65 -11.25 -7.86 13.79
CA GLU A 65 -10.59 -6.72 13.14
C GLU A 65 -11.65 -5.71 12.69
N ILE A 66 -11.68 -4.54 13.32
CA ILE A 66 -12.68 -3.50 13.07
C ILE A 66 -12.13 -2.33 12.27
N TYR A 67 -10.80 -2.22 12.18
CA TYR A 67 -10.15 -1.11 11.50
C TYR A 67 -8.73 -1.45 11.07
N VAL A 68 -8.35 -0.94 9.90
CA VAL A 68 -6.98 -1.02 9.38
C VAL A 68 -6.60 0.33 8.79
N ALA A 69 -5.41 0.83 9.14
CA ALA A 69 -4.78 2.00 8.55
C ALA A 69 -3.43 1.60 7.96
N GLU A 70 -3.16 2.00 6.71
CA GLU A 70 -1.95 1.65 5.97
C GLU A 70 -1.27 2.92 5.45
N LEU A 71 0.07 2.96 5.48
CA LEU A 71 0.90 4.00 4.92
C LEU A 71 1.96 3.39 4.00
N HIS A 72 1.89 3.75 2.72
CA HIS A 72 2.85 3.37 1.70
C HIS A 72 3.70 4.58 1.29
N PHE A 73 4.97 4.55 1.66
CA PHE A 73 5.93 5.58 1.28
C PHE A 73 6.76 5.12 0.09
N LYS A 74 6.87 5.97 -0.94
CA LYS A 74 7.76 5.78 -2.10
C LYS A 74 8.43 7.10 -2.47
N ALA A 75 9.75 7.15 -2.36
CA ALA A 75 10.58 8.23 -2.84
C ALA A 75 11.20 7.86 -4.19
N LYS A 76 11.09 8.78 -5.15
CA LYS A 76 11.76 8.69 -6.45
C LYS A 76 12.81 9.77 -6.54
N THR A 77 14.02 9.41 -6.97
CA THR A 77 15.05 10.40 -7.31
C THR A 77 14.77 10.98 -8.70
N LYS A 78 15.50 12.04 -9.06
CA LYS A 78 15.45 12.59 -10.41
C LYS A 78 15.74 11.53 -11.48
N ASP A 79 16.65 10.59 -11.24
CA ASP A 79 16.98 9.51 -12.18
C ASP A 79 15.80 8.53 -12.33
N ASP A 80 15.14 8.17 -11.22
CA ASP A 80 13.96 7.29 -11.22
C ASP A 80 12.77 7.90 -11.96
N LEU A 81 12.59 9.22 -11.85
CA LEU A 81 11.54 9.94 -12.58
C LEU A 81 11.79 9.92 -14.09
N LEU A 82 13.05 10.13 -14.51
CA LEU A 82 13.43 10.14 -15.93
C LEU A 82 13.34 8.74 -16.57
N LYS A 83 13.65 7.67 -15.82
CA LYS A 83 13.46 6.29 -16.29
C LYS A 83 11.99 5.88 -16.40
N GLY A 84 11.16 6.30 -15.44
CA GLY A 84 9.74 5.93 -15.43
C GLY A 84 8.96 6.47 -16.63
N GLU A 85 9.30 7.65 -17.15
CA GLU A 85 8.73 8.16 -18.41
C GLU A 85 9.17 7.32 -19.62
N ALA A 86 10.43 6.90 -19.68
CA ALA A 86 10.96 6.12 -20.80
C ALA A 86 10.37 4.69 -20.86
N GLU A 87 10.15 4.05 -19.71
CA GLU A 87 9.58 2.70 -19.63
C GLU A 87 8.07 2.69 -19.92
N ALA A 88 7.34 3.73 -19.50
CA ALA A 88 5.92 3.88 -19.82
C ALA A 88 5.69 4.06 -21.33
N ASP A 89 6.52 4.88 -21.99
CA ASP A 89 6.46 5.07 -23.44
C ASP A 89 6.82 3.78 -24.20
N ALA A 90 7.83 3.04 -23.75
CA ALA A 90 8.19 1.76 -24.35
C ALA A 90 7.06 0.71 -24.22
N ALA A 91 6.45 0.59 -23.03
CA ALA A 91 5.32 -0.31 -22.81
C ALA A 91 4.09 0.08 -23.65
N ALA A 92 3.81 1.38 -23.80
CA ALA A 92 2.75 1.87 -24.68
C ALA A 92 3.05 1.53 -26.15
N GLN A 93 4.31 1.62 -26.56
CA GLN A 93 4.74 1.29 -27.93
C GLN A 93 4.67 -0.22 -28.23
N ASP A 94 4.97 -1.08 -27.25
CA ASP A 94 4.78 -2.54 -27.36
C ASP A 94 3.30 -2.92 -27.46
N VAL A 95 2.43 -2.32 -26.64
CA VAL A 95 0.98 -2.53 -26.74
C VAL A 95 0.45 -2.05 -28.09
N ALA A 96 0.84 -0.86 -28.54
CA ALA A 96 0.45 -0.33 -29.84
C ALA A 96 0.92 -1.24 -30.99
N SER A 97 2.13 -1.78 -30.90
CA SER A 97 2.69 -2.72 -31.88
C SER A 97 1.93 -4.05 -31.88
N ALA A 98 1.62 -4.60 -30.72
CA ALA A 98 0.84 -5.84 -30.60
C ALA A 98 -0.57 -5.72 -31.20
N LEU A 99 -1.22 -4.58 -31.01
CA LEU A 99 -2.54 -4.30 -31.58
C LEU A 99 -2.48 -4.09 -33.12
N ASN A 100 -1.41 -3.47 -33.63
CA ASN A 100 -1.22 -3.26 -35.06
C ASN A 100 -0.90 -4.56 -35.84
N VAL A 101 -0.26 -5.54 -35.21
CA VAL A 101 -0.01 -6.86 -35.82
C VAL A 101 -1.31 -7.67 -35.93
N GLY A 102 -2.22 -7.56 -34.96
CA GLY A 102 -3.56 -8.18 -35.01
C GLY A 102 -4.43 -7.69 -36.17
N ALA A 103 -4.24 -6.44 -36.61
CA ALA A 103 -5.00 -5.86 -37.73
C ALA A 103 -4.54 -6.35 -39.13
N ARG A 104 -3.33 -6.90 -39.27
CA ARG A 104 -2.79 -7.39 -40.56
C ARG A 104 -3.16 -8.84 -40.90
N VAL A 105 -3.58 -9.66 -39.93
CA VAL A 105 -3.86 -11.09 -40.11
C VAL A 105 -5.32 -11.38 -40.54
N THR A 106 -6.14 -10.34 -40.80
CA THR A 106 -7.51 -10.50 -41.30
C THR A 106 -7.70 -10.11 -42.78
N ALA A 107 -6.64 -9.68 -43.46
CA ALA A 107 -6.68 -9.45 -44.91
C ALA A 107 -6.66 -10.81 -45.65
N LYS A 108 -7.86 -11.35 -45.92
CA LYS A 108 -8.11 -12.50 -46.80
C LYS A 108 -7.27 -12.39 -48.10
N PRO A 109 -6.64 -13.48 -48.58
CA PRO A 109 -6.45 -13.62 -50.02
C PRO A 109 -7.81 -14.00 -50.63
N GLN A 110 -8.45 -13.05 -51.32
CA GLN A 110 -9.46 -13.38 -52.32
C GLN A 110 -8.75 -14.03 -53.51
N VAL A 111 -9.23 -15.23 -53.82
CA VAL A 111 -9.24 -15.97 -55.10
C VAL A 111 -8.70 -15.25 -56.35
N ASN A 112 -7.84 -15.96 -57.08
CA ASN A 112 -8.16 -16.41 -58.44
C ASN A 112 -7.46 -17.74 -58.73
#